data_AF-A0A7S1WX03-F1
#
_entry.id   AF-A0A7S1WX03-F1
#
_cell.length_a   1.000
_cell.length_b   1.000
_cell.length_c   1.000
_cell.angle_alpha   90.00
_cell.angle_beta   90.00
_cell.angle_gamma   90.00
#
_symmetry.space_group_name_H-M   'P 1'
#
loop_
_entity.id
_entity.type
_entity.pdbx_description
1 polymer ?
#
loop_
_entity_poly.entity_id
_entity_poly.type
_entity_poly.pdbx_seq_one_letter_code
_entity_poly.pdbx_strand_id
1 'polypeptide(L)'
;MAKKGKKKKNKQPEPEEVIPPDLKDLLVPALKERIDAFMYRFNQAAKLRNNMQLEKDMVNQFYDITKTEVKQIEAELDNMDRQMEMLERDHKVHIKVHEQKVQNLEYEHKESRRQVGDSADMAVQKEREVHTDGVLDMNKEKLEIKRELKERRLENEDGVKRISQGFAKSLLKLRDQFENNHRALQEQYEEQVEQLKVDLELNRKVEIHEIEERKNQHINELMLNHQDAFDEIKAYYNDITFDNLNLIKSLRDDIQEMKEREKKNQKKMTYLTQENKELSDPLAKRLEKQRELEEQLKSYTKDKMALKNLKAHFKQLEEKTSEAKQEYRTTEEKFRKLEKERDDLYRRFQKAVRETQRRAELGKNSVLERKLELLTAQLDEKQAQLTEVLNAAHLDPTVVASVTKKLEQVLGSKNRQIKDLQYQVHQCTKAYNDTIKVYESRLPTLGIDPEEIGFEPIQSATSYMPARLVTKVA
;
A
#
# COMPACT_ATOMS: atom_id res chain seq x y z
N MET A 1 -96.02 2.60 85.66
CA MET A 1 -96.48 1.75 86.80
C MET A 1 -95.91 2.32 88.10
N ALA A 2 -96.59 2.08 89.24
CA ALA A 2 -96.32 2.54 90.62
C ALA A 2 -96.66 4.04 90.89
N LYS A 3 -97.86 4.43 91.36
CA LYS A 3 -98.60 4.23 92.64
C LYS A 3 -97.94 4.84 93.89
N LYS A 4 -98.70 5.77 94.49
CA LYS A 4 -98.78 6.17 95.92
C LYS A 4 -97.62 7.06 96.44
N GLY A 5 -97.86 8.05 97.29
CA GLY A 5 -99.01 8.25 98.16
C GLY A 5 -99.17 9.69 98.66
N LYS A 6 -100.44 10.06 98.82
CA LYS A 6 -100.92 11.13 99.68
C LYS A 6 -100.40 10.94 101.12
N LYS A 7 -99.83 11.99 101.71
CA LYS A 7 -99.87 12.23 103.17
C LYS A 7 -100.31 13.68 103.37
N LYS A 8 -101.61 13.89 103.60
CA LYS A 8 -102.25 14.04 104.92
C LYS A 8 -101.78 15.32 105.62
N LYS A 9 -102.57 16.39 105.42
CA LYS A 9 -102.68 17.55 106.30
C LYS A 9 -102.81 17.01 107.74
N ASN A 10 -101.78 17.22 108.56
CA ASN A 10 -101.89 17.07 110.00
C ASN A 10 -102.16 18.47 110.55
N LYS A 11 -103.42 18.69 110.92
CA LYS A 11 -103.91 19.83 111.69
C LYS A 11 -103.40 19.57 113.11
N GLN A 12 -102.29 20.19 113.48
CA GLN A 12 -101.79 20.20 114.87
C GLN A 12 -102.36 21.43 115.58
N PRO A 13 -102.57 21.31 116.90
CA PRO A 13 -103.62 21.98 117.66
C PRO A 13 -103.34 23.48 117.82
N GLU A 14 -104.41 24.28 117.85
CA GLU A 14 -104.36 25.64 118.42
C GLU A 14 -103.76 25.50 119.82
N PRO A 15 -102.57 26.07 120.09
CA PRO A 15 -102.07 26.16 121.44
C PRO A 15 -102.99 27.11 122.19
N GLU A 16 -103.50 26.70 123.36
CA GLU A 16 -104.14 27.59 124.31
C GLU A 16 -103.28 28.86 124.44
N GLU A 17 -103.88 30.03 124.15
CA GLU A 17 -103.26 31.33 124.35
C GLU A 17 -103.14 31.60 125.86
N VAL A 18 -102.21 30.90 126.49
CA VAL A 18 -101.65 31.29 127.76
C VAL A 18 -100.85 32.56 127.46
N ILE A 19 -101.48 33.72 127.68
CA ILE A 19 -100.77 35.00 127.68
C ILE A 19 -99.62 34.82 128.68
N PRO A 20 -98.35 34.86 128.22
CA PRO A 20 -97.21 34.68 129.12
C PRO A 20 -97.35 35.65 130.30
N PRO A 21 -97.06 35.24 131.55
CA PRO A 21 -97.25 36.09 132.72
C PRO A 21 -96.57 37.46 132.55
N ASP A 22 -95.42 37.47 131.86
CA ASP A 22 -94.65 38.63 131.40
C ASP A 22 -95.34 39.56 130.38
N LEU A 23 -96.63 39.34 130.07
CA LEU A 23 -97.45 40.12 129.12
C LEU A 23 -98.80 40.52 129.72
N LYS A 24 -99.18 40.00 130.90
CA LYS A 24 -100.47 40.27 131.57
C LYS A 24 -100.46 41.53 132.44
N ASP A 25 -99.27 41.93 132.92
CA ASP A 25 -99.06 43.10 133.79
C ASP A 25 -98.46 44.32 133.06
N LEU A 26 -98.34 44.28 131.73
CA LEU A 26 -97.82 45.41 130.94
C LEU A 26 -98.93 46.30 130.37
N LEU A 27 -98.74 47.61 130.50
CA LEU A 27 -99.62 48.59 129.85
C LEU A 27 -99.60 48.43 128.32
N VAL A 28 -100.74 48.70 127.69
CA VAL A 28 -101.00 48.65 126.23
C VAL A 28 -99.85 49.19 125.34
N PRO A 29 -99.11 50.25 125.70
CA PRO A 29 -97.98 50.73 124.88
C PRO A 29 -96.85 49.70 124.73
N ALA A 30 -96.51 48.97 125.80
CA ALA A 30 -95.39 48.02 125.79
C ALA A 30 -95.73 46.73 125.02
N LEU A 31 -97.01 46.34 124.98
CA LEU A 31 -97.50 45.25 124.13
C LEU A 31 -97.40 45.60 122.64
N LYS A 32 -97.68 46.85 122.26
CA LYS A 32 -97.55 47.34 120.87
C LYS A 32 -96.09 47.33 120.41
N GLU A 33 -95.16 47.80 121.23
CA GLU A 33 -93.72 47.73 120.91
C GLU A 33 -93.25 46.29 120.66
N ARG A 34 -93.76 45.32 121.42
CA ARG A 34 -93.37 43.92 121.26
C ARG A 34 -93.97 43.30 120.00
N ILE A 35 -95.20 43.67 119.63
CA ILE A 35 -95.81 43.31 118.33
C ILE A 35 -94.99 43.90 117.19
N ASP A 36 -94.59 45.17 117.28
CA ASP A 36 -93.76 45.83 116.26
C ASP A 36 -92.38 45.17 116.15
N ALA A 37 -91.76 44.78 117.27
CA ALA A 37 -90.52 44.03 117.28
C ALA A 37 -90.65 42.63 116.64
N PHE A 38 -91.75 41.91 116.90
CA PHE A 38 -92.01 40.62 116.26
C PHE A 38 -92.36 40.77 114.78
N MET A 39 -93.13 41.78 114.40
CA MET A 39 -93.41 42.15 113.01
C MET A 39 -92.12 42.48 112.25
N TYR A 40 -91.22 43.25 112.87
CA TYR A 40 -89.90 43.57 112.31
C TYR A 40 -89.07 42.31 112.10
N ARG A 41 -88.98 41.44 113.12
CA ARG A 41 -88.26 40.15 113.03
C ARG A 41 -88.86 39.22 111.98
N PHE A 42 -90.19 39.14 111.90
CA PHE A 42 -90.89 38.34 110.90
C PHE A 42 -90.62 38.84 109.49
N ASN A 43 -90.74 40.15 109.25
CA ASN A 43 -90.43 40.76 107.96
C ASN A 43 -88.96 40.59 107.58
N GLN A 44 -88.04 40.67 108.54
CA GLN A 44 -86.62 40.47 108.28
C GLN A 44 -86.31 39.00 107.96
N ALA A 45 -86.89 38.05 108.69
CA ALA A 45 -86.79 36.62 108.38
C ALA A 45 -87.41 36.29 107.01
N ALA A 46 -88.53 36.93 106.64
CA ALA A 46 -89.16 36.77 105.32
C ALA A 46 -88.25 37.29 104.19
N LYS A 47 -87.60 38.46 104.37
CA LYS A 47 -86.62 39.00 103.42
C LYS A 47 -85.41 38.09 103.27
N LEU A 48 -84.85 37.59 104.39
CA LEU A 48 -83.72 36.66 104.35
C LEU A 48 -84.09 35.35 103.66
N ARG A 49 -85.28 34.80 103.91
CA ARG A 49 -85.78 33.62 103.20
C ARG A 49 -85.92 33.88 101.70
N ASN A 50 -86.43 35.04 101.29
CA ASN A 50 -86.55 35.41 99.88
C ASN A 50 -85.17 35.51 99.23
N ASN A 51 -84.20 36.18 99.86
CA ASN A 51 -82.83 36.25 99.38
C ASN A 51 -82.19 34.86 99.25
N MET A 52 -82.32 34.01 100.27
CA MET A 52 -81.80 32.63 100.20
C MET A 52 -82.48 31.81 99.10
N GLN A 53 -83.75 32.08 98.80
CA GLN A 53 -84.45 31.41 97.71
C GLN A 53 -83.93 31.88 96.35
N LEU A 54 -83.71 33.19 96.17
CA LEU A 54 -83.10 33.74 94.96
C LEU A 54 -81.67 33.23 94.74
N GLU A 55 -80.85 33.19 95.79
CA GLU A 55 -79.49 32.63 95.73
C GLU A 55 -79.52 31.15 95.37
N LYS A 56 -80.42 30.37 95.97
CA LYS A 56 -80.61 28.97 95.62
C LYS A 56 -81.02 28.79 94.16
N ASP A 57 -81.98 29.58 93.68
CA ASP A 57 -82.46 29.49 92.29
C ASP A 57 -81.38 29.93 91.30
N MET A 58 -80.58 30.94 91.63
CA MET A 58 -79.42 31.38 90.86
C MET A 58 -78.33 30.30 90.80
N VAL A 59 -78.00 29.66 91.93
CA VAL A 59 -77.03 28.55 91.97
C VAL A 59 -77.55 27.35 91.17
N ASN A 60 -78.85 27.03 91.27
CA ASN A 60 -79.45 25.98 90.46
C ASN A 60 -79.39 26.30 88.97
N GLN A 61 -79.64 27.55 88.58
CA GLN A 61 -79.53 27.98 87.18
C GLN A 61 -78.09 27.85 86.67
N PHE A 62 -77.09 28.28 87.43
CA PHE A 62 -75.68 28.08 87.06
C PHE A 62 -75.31 26.60 86.98
N TYR A 63 -75.80 25.78 87.91
CA TYR A 63 -75.59 24.34 87.87
C TYR A 63 -76.23 23.70 86.63
N ASP A 64 -77.45 24.09 86.27
CA ASP A 64 -78.12 23.56 85.08
C ASP A 64 -77.42 24.02 83.80
N ILE A 65 -77.01 25.29 83.70
CA ILE A 65 -76.24 25.81 82.55
C ILE A 65 -74.91 25.06 82.41
N THR A 66 -74.10 25.02 83.46
CA THR A 66 -72.80 24.33 83.42
C THR A 66 -72.95 22.84 83.12
N LYS A 67 -73.99 22.19 83.66
CA LYS A 67 -74.33 20.80 83.32
C LYS A 67 -74.72 20.64 81.85
N THR A 68 -75.44 21.59 81.25
CA THR A 68 -75.73 21.56 79.81
C THR A 68 -74.49 21.83 78.96
N GLU A 69 -73.63 22.75 79.36
CA GLU A 69 -72.37 23.05 78.66
C GLU A 69 -71.42 21.87 78.71
N VAL A 70 -71.26 21.21 79.87
CA VAL A 70 -70.46 19.99 80.01
C VAL A 70 -70.98 18.91 79.06
N LYS A 71 -72.30 18.70 79.00
CA LYS A 71 -72.89 17.72 78.06
C LYS A 71 -72.68 18.09 76.60
N GLN A 72 -72.68 19.38 76.25
CA GLN A 72 -72.40 19.84 74.90
C GLN A 72 -70.93 19.59 74.53
N ILE A 73 -70.00 19.94 75.41
CA ILE A 73 -68.56 19.69 75.21
C ILE A 73 -68.27 18.19 75.12
N GLU A 74 -68.87 17.37 75.99
CA GLU A 74 -68.77 15.91 75.93
C GLU A 74 -69.25 15.38 74.57
N ALA A 75 -70.40 15.87 74.08
CA ALA A 75 -70.91 15.48 72.76
C ALA A 75 -70.04 15.97 71.59
N GLU A 76 -69.43 17.15 71.70
CA GLU A 76 -68.48 17.68 70.71
C GLU A 76 -67.19 16.86 70.68
N LEU A 77 -66.67 16.46 71.85
CA LEU A 77 -65.51 15.58 71.97
C LEU A 77 -65.80 14.21 71.33
N ASP A 78 -66.94 13.59 71.65
CA ASP A 78 -67.34 12.32 71.04
C ASP A 78 -67.46 12.42 69.51
N ASN A 79 -67.94 13.55 69.00
CA ASN A 79 -68.03 13.80 67.56
C ASN A 79 -66.65 13.99 66.93
N MET A 80 -65.73 14.69 67.60
CA MET A 80 -64.36 14.85 67.14
C MET A 80 -63.59 13.53 67.16
N ASP A 81 -63.74 12.72 68.21
CA ASP A 81 -63.17 11.37 68.27
C ASP A 81 -63.68 10.51 67.11
N ARG A 82 -64.99 10.56 66.83
CA ARG A 82 -65.55 9.87 65.67
C ARG A 82 -64.98 10.36 64.34
N GLN A 83 -64.78 11.68 64.18
CA GLN A 83 -64.15 12.24 62.98
C GLN A 83 -62.70 11.79 62.83
N MET A 84 -61.92 11.80 63.93
CA MET A 84 -60.55 11.29 63.94
C MET A 84 -60.51 9.82 63.53
N GLU A 85 -61.40 8.98 64.08
CA GLU A 85 -61.46 7.57 63.68
C GLU A 85 -61.84 7.39 62.20
N MET A 86 -62.74 8.22 61.65
CA MET A 86 -63.08 8.15 60.22
C MET A 86 -61.89 8.54 59.35
N LEU A 87 -61.18 9.62 59.70
CA LEU A 87 -59.98 10.05 58.98
C LEU A 87 -58.87 9.00 59.03
N GLU A 88 -58.67 8.32 60.17
CA GLU A 88 -57.73 7.21 60.26
C GLU A 88 -58.13 6.02 59.40
N ARG A 89 -59.43 5.68 59.35
CA ARG A 89 -59.94 4.60 58.49
C ARG A 89 -59.74 4.95 57.02
N ASP A 90 -60.07 6.17 56.62
CA ASP A 90 -59.88 6.64 55.24
C ASP A 90 -58.40 6.67 54.87
N HIS A 91 -57.53 7.16 55.76
CA HIS A 91 -56.09 7.16 55.53
C HIS A 91 -55.54 5.73 55.36
N LYS A 92 -55.99 4.76 56.16
CA LYS A 92 -55.62 3.35 56.01
C LYS A 92 -56.08 2.78 54.66
N VAL A 93 -57.26 3.16 54.17
CA VAL A 93 -57.74 2.77 52.84
C VAL A 93 -56.88 3.39 51.74
N HIS A 94 -56.57 4.69 51.85
CA HIS A 94 -55.68 5.37 50.89
C HIS A 94 -54.30 4.74 50.82
N ILE A 95 -53.69 4.38 51.95
CA ILE A 95 -52.40 3.67 51.99
C ILE A 95 -52.49 2.38 51.17
N LYS A 96 -53.53 1.55 51.39
CA LYS A 96 -53.70 0.29 50.64
C LYS A 96 -53.89 0.51 49.15
N VAL A 97 -54.66 1.54 48.75
CA VAL A 97 -54.85 1.88 47.34
C VAL A 97 -53.52 2.33 46.71
N HIS A 98 -52.74 3.15 47.42
CA HIS A 98 -51.43 3.57 46.96
C HIS A 98 -50.44 2.40 46.86
N GLU A 99 -50.43 1.50 47.84
CA GLU A 99 -49.62 0.28 47.83
C GLU A 99 -49.97 -0.60 46.61
N GLN A 100 -51.26 -0.83 46.35
CA GLN A 100 -51.71 -1.56 45.17
C GLN A 100 -51.33 -0.85 43.87
N LYS A 101 -51.39 0.49 43.84
CA LYS A 101 -50.99 1.26 42.64
C LYS A 101 -49.49 1.14 42.38
N VAL A 102 -48.65 1.15 43.42
CA VAL A 102 -47.21 0.92 43.30
C VAL A 102 -46.94 -0.50 42.79
N GLN A 103 -47.58 -1.52 43.36
CA GLN A 103 -47.42 -2.91 42.90
C GLN A 103 -47.81 -3.07 41.43
N ASN A 104 -48.93 -2.46 41.00
CA ASN A 104 -49.34 -2.50 39.59
C ASN A 104 -48.33 -1.78 38.68
N LEU A 105 -47.83 -0.61 39.08
CA LEU A 105 -46.80 0.10 38.32
C LEU A 105 -45.51 -0.71 38.22
N GLU A 106 -45.07 -1.36 39.30
CA GLU A 106 -43.89 -2.23 39.28
C GLU A 106 -44.07 -3.42 38.34
N TYR A 107 -45.26 -4.02 38.32
CA TYR A 107 -45.60 -5.09 37.39
C TYR A 107 -45.60 -4.60 35.94
N GLU A 108 -46.25 -3.47 35.65
CA GLU A 108 -46.25 -2.84 34.32
C GLU A 108 -44.83 -2.51 33.85
N HIS A 109 -43.99 -1.95 34.72
CA HIS A 109 -42.59 -1.69 34.42
C HIS A 109 -41.79 -2.97 34.19
N LYS A 110 -42.03 -4.04 34.96
CA LYS A 110 -41.37 -5.33 34.75
C LYS A 110 -41.77 -5.94 33.41
N GLU A 111 -43.05 -5.90 33.07
CA GLU A 111 -43.55 -6.43 31.79
C GLU A 111 -43.06 -5.59 30.61
N SER A 112 -43.06 -4.25 30.73
CA SER A 112 -42.50 -3.37 29.71
C SER A 112 -41.00 -3.62 29.49
N ARG A 113 -40.22 -3.80 30.56
CA ARG A 113 -38.80 -4.20 30.45
C ARG A 113 -38.62 -5.54 29.75
N ARG A 114 -39.48 -6.52 30.06
CA ARG A 114 -39.47 -7.84 29.42
C ARG A 114 -39.75 -7.71 27.92
N GLN A 115 -40.79 -6.97 27.54
CA GLN A 115 -41.14 -6.75 26.13
C GLN A 115 -40.05 -6.01 25.35
N VAL A 116 -39.41 -5.00 25.96
CA VAL A 116 -38.27 -4.32 25.36
C VAL A 116 -37.08 -5.26 25.19
N GLY A 117 -36.82 -6.12 26.18
CA GLY A 117 -35.80 -7.17 26.10
C GLY A 117 -36.07 -8.16 24.96
N ASP A 118 -37.26 -8.75 24.91
CA ASP A 118 -37.66 -9.69 23.86
C ASP A 118 -37.57 -9.05 22.46
N SER A 119 -38.01 -7.79 22.33
CA SER A 119 -37.91 -7.04 21.07
C SER A 119 -36.46 -6.77 20.65
N ALA A 120 -35.59 -6.42 21.61
CA ALA A 120 -34.17 -6.23 21.36
C ALA A 120 -33.50 -7.55 20.94
N ASP A 121 -33.81 -8.66 21.61
CA ASP A 121 -33.27 -9.98 21.28
C ASP A 121 -33.72 -10.44 19.89
N MET A 122 -34.99 -10.23 19.53
CA MET A 122 -35.48 -10.49 18.17
C MET A 122 -34.80 -9.61 17.12
N ALA A 123 -34.54 -8.34 17.41
CA ALA A 123 -33.83 -7.45 16.49
C ALA A 123 -32.39 -7.90 16.27
N VAL A 124 -31.67 -8.26 17.34
CA VAL A 124 -30.30 -8.81 17.27
C VAL A 124 -30.29 -10.12 16.48
N GLN A 125 -31.24 -11.02 16.72
CA GLN A 125 -31.33 -12.28 16.00
C GLN A 125 -31.57 -12.06 14.49
N LYS A 126 -32.49 -11.16 14.14
CA LYS A 126 -32.75 -10.80 12.74
C LYS A 126 -31.52 -10.18 12.06
N GLU A 127 -30.80 -9.31 12.75
CA GLU A 127 -29.56 -8.73 12.22
C GLU A 127 -28.47 -9.79 12.02
N ARG A 128 -28.35 -10.76 12.94
CA ARG A 128 -27.45 -11.91 12.78
C ARG A 128 -27.82 -12.75 11.56
N GLU A 129 -29.10 -13.05 11.36
CA GLU A 129 -29.58 -13.81 10.20
C GLU A 129 -29.29 -13.10 8.88
N VAL A 130 -29.62 -11.80 8.79
CA VAL A 130 -29.31 -10.97 7.62
C VAL A 130 -27.80 -10.93 7.35
N HIS A 131 -26.99 -10.79 8.40
CA HIS A 131 -25.53 -10.83 8.27
C HIS A 131 -25.04 -12.20 7.78
N THR A 132 -25.54 -13.31 8.33
CA THR A 132 -25.15 -14.65 7.89
C THR A 132 -25.52 -14.91 6.43
N ASP A 133 -26.72 -14.49 6.02
CA ASP A 133 -27.18 -14.63 4.63
C ASP A 133 -26.32 -13.78 3.69
N GLY A 134 -26.03 -12.53 4.07
CA GLY A 134 -25.13 -11.66 3.30
C GLY A 134 -23.72 -12.25 3.15
N VAL A 135 -23.17 -12.88 4.20
CA VAL A 135 -21.87 -13.56 4.12
C VAL A 135 -21.93 -14.78 3.20
N LEU A 136 -23.02 -15.54 3.21
CA LEU A 136 -23.20 -16.68 2.31
C LEU A 136 -23.27 -16.23 0.85
N ASP A 137 -24.03 -15.18 0.56
CA ASP A 137 -24.18 -14.67 -0.80
C ASP A 137 -22.88 -14.03 -1.31
N MET A 138 -22.17 -13.24 -0.49
CA MET A 138 -20.82 -12.75 -0.83
C MET A 138 -19.84 -13.89 -1.12
N ASN A 139 -19.93 -15.01 -0.39
CA ASN A 139 -19.08 -16.17 -0.66
C ASN A 139 -19.44 -16.88 -1.97
N LYS A 140 -20.73 -16.96 -2.33
CA LYS A 140 -21.18 -17.48 -3.63
C LYS A 140 -20.67 -16.59 -4.77
N GLU A 141 -20.87 -15.28 -4.69
CA GLU A 141 -20.38 -14.32 -5.68
C GLU A 141 -18.85 -14.40 -5.83
N LYS A 142 -18.12 -14.47 -4.72
CA LYS A 142 -16.66 -14.67 -4.72
C LYS A 142 -16.25 -15.96 -5.45
N LEU A 143 -16.97 -17.06 -5.26
CA LEU A 143 -16.70 -18.32 -5.96
C LEU A 143 -17.00 -18.21 -7.45
N GLU A 144 -18.10 -17.55 -7.82
CA GLU A 144 -18.48 -17.32 -9.20
C GLU A 144 -17.45 -16.44 -9.94
N ILE A 145 -17.04 -15.32 -9.34
CA ILE A 145 -15.98 -14.45 -9.88
C ILE A 145 -14.67 -15.23 -10.04
N LYS A 146 -14.32 -16.10 -9.08
CA LYS A 146 -13.12 -16.95 -9.20
C LYS A 146 -13.23 -17.94 -10.37
N ARG A 147 -14.41 -18.50 -10.61
CA ARG A 147 -14.68 -19.40 -11.73
C ARG A 147 -14.55 -18.64 -13.06
N GLU A 148 -15.22 -17.50 -13.21
CA GLU A 148 -15.13 -16.67 -14.41
C GLU A 148 -13.70 -16.22 -14.70
N LEU A 149 -12.95 -15.84 -13.65
CA LEU A 149 -11.55 -15.44 -13.80
C LEU A 149 -10.66 -16.60 -14.23
N LYS A 150 -10.96 -17.83 -13.79
CA LYS A 150 -10.27 -19.04 -14.26
C LYS A 150 -10.62 -19.37 -15.72
N GLU A 151 -11.90 -19.26 -16.09
CA GLU A 151 -12.36 -19.46 -17.48
C GLU A 151 -11.71 -18.44 -18.43
N ARG A 152 -11.76 -17.14 -18.11
CA ARG A 152 -11.06 -16.10 -18.90
C ARG A 152 -9.55 -16.31 -18.99
N ARG A 153 -8.91 -16.80 -17.93
CA ARG A 153 -7.47 -17.13 -17.97
C ARG A 153 -7.19 -18.26 -18.95
N LEU A 154 -8.01 -19.31 -18.93
CA LEU A 154 -7.88 -20.44 -19.84
C LEU A 154 -8.11 -20.01 -21.30
N GLU A 155 -9.16 -19.23 -21.56
CA GLU A 155 -9.45 -18.67 -22.89
C GLU A 155 -8.30 -17.80 -23.41
N ASN A 156 -7.71 -16.96 -22.55
CA ASN A 156 -6.56 -16.14 -22.91
C ASN A 156 -5.31 -16.99 -23.18
N GLU A 157 -5.06 -18.02 -22.36
CA GLU A 157 -3.96 -18.96 -22.58
C GLU A 157 -4.10 -19.68 -23.93
N ASP A 158 -5.30 -20.14 -24.26
CA ASP A 158 -5.60 -20.77 -25.55
C ASP A 158 -5.53 -19.78 -26.71
N GLY A 159 -5.88 -18.51 -26.49
CA GLY A 159 -5.66 -17.42 -27.44
C GLY A 159 -4.17 -17.21 -27.73
N VAL A 160 -3.34 -17.12 -26.70
CA VAL A 160 -1.87 -16.99 -26.83
C VAL A 160 -1.29 -18.21 -27.53
N LYS A 161 -1.69 -19.43 -27.15
CA LYS A 161 -1.24 -20.67 -27.83
C LYS A 161 -1.59 -20.66 -29.31
N ARG A 162 -2.81 -20.24 -29.69
CA ARG A 162 -3.22 -20.13 -31.10
C ARG A 162 -2.36 -19.12 -31.86
N ILE A 163 -2.07 -17.96 -31.27
CA ILE A 163 -1.19 -16.95 -31.87
C ILE A 163 0.24 -17.49 -32.03
N SER A 164 0.81 -18.11 -31.00
CA SER A 164 2.15 -18.70 -31.06
C SER A 164 2.24 -19.82 -32.10
N GLN A 165 1.23 -20.68 -32.21
CA GLN A 165 1.15 -21.70 -33.27
C GLN A 165 1.04 -21.07 -34.65
N GLY A 166 0.28 -19.96 -34.79
CA GLY A 166 0.21 -19.18 -36.02
C GLY A 166 1.57 -18.63 -36.44
N PHE A 167 2.31 -18.01 -35.51
CA PHE A 167 3.67 -17.54 -35.78
C PHE A 167 4.64 -18.67 -36.11
N ALA A 168 4.59 -19.80 -35.41
CA ALA A 168 5.42 -20.96 -35.72
C ALA A 168 5.17 -21.49 -37.14
N LYS A 169 3.90 -21.57 -37.57
CA LYS A 169 3.54 -21.95 -38.94
C LYS A 169 4.03 -20.94 -39.97
N SER A 170 3.91 -19.64 -39.70
CA SER A 170 4.41 -18.60 -40.60
C SER A 170 5.93 -18.61 -40.72
N LEU A 171 6.65 -18.82 -39.61
CA LEU A 171 8.11 -18.97 -39.60
C LEU A 171 8.56 -20.21 -40.38
N LEU A 172 7.87 -21.34 -40.22
CA LEU A 172 8.15 -22.55 -41.00
C LEU A 172 7.94 -22.32 -42.50
N LYS A 173 6.85 -21.68 -42.89
CA LYS A 173 6.61 -21.33 -44.30
C LYS A 173 7.68 -20.38 -44.85
N LEU A 174 8.08 -19.39 -44.08
CA LEU A 174 9.12 -18.44 -44.48
C LEU A 174 10.48 -19.15 -44.63
N ARG A 175 10.81 -20.05 -43.70
CA ARG A 175 12.01 -20.88 -43.80
C ARG A 175 12.00 -21.75 -45.06
N ASP A 176 10.89 -22.42 -45.32
CA ASP A 176 10.74 -23.27 -46.51
C ASP A 176 10.87 -22.46 -47.81
N GLN A 177 10.29 -21.25 -47.85
CA GLN A 177 10.47 -20.32 -48.97
C GLN A 177 11.93 -19.91 -49.17
N PHE A 178 12.65 -19.58 -48.08
CA PHE A 178 14.07 -19.24 -48.17
C PHE A 178 14.92 -20.43 -48.63
N GLU A 179 14.61 -21.63 -48.14
CA GLU A 179 15.34 -22.85 -48.49
C GLU A 179 15.13 -23.23 -49.96
N ASN A 180 13.90 -23.12 -50.46
CA ASN A 180 13.57 -23.32 -51.86
C ASN A 180 14.22 -22.25 -52.76
N ASN A 181 14.16 -20.97 -52.37
CA ASN A 181 14.82 -19.89 -53.11
C ASN A 181 16.35 -20.07 -53.15
N HIS A 182 16.95 -20.51 -52.03
CA HIS A 182 18.38 -20.76 -51.97
C HIS A 182 18.78 -21.93 -52.86
N ARG A 183 18.00 -23.02 -52.85
CA ARG A 183 18.21 -24.18 -53.74
C ARG A 183 18.10 -23.81 -55.21
N ALA A 184 17.05 -23.06 -55.59
CA ALA A 184 16.87 -22.61 -56.96
C ALA A 184 18.02 -21.69 -57.42
N LEU A 185 18.49 -20.80 -56.55
CA LEU A 185 19.63 -19.93 -56.85
C LEU A 185 20.94 -20.73 -57.00
N GLN A 186 21.13 -21.75 -56.16
CA GLN A 186 22.28 -22.65 -56.26
C GLN A 186 22.26 -23.43 -57.58
N GLU A 187 21.12 -24.02 -57.96
CA GLU A 187 20.95 -24.71 -59.25
C GLU A 187 21.26 -23.78 -60.43
N GLN A 188 20.77 -22.53 -60.40
CA GLN A 188 21.08 -21.55 -61.45
C GLN A 188 22.58 -21.27 -61.58
N TYR A 189 23.30 -21.13 -60.47
CA TYR A 189 24.75 -20.90 -60.51
C TYR A 189 25.53 -22.15 -60.93
N GLU A 190 25.10 -23.33 -60.51
CA GLU A 190 25.69 -24.60 -60.96
C GLU A 190 25.52 -24.79 -62.47
N GLU A 191 24.34 -24.47 -63.01
CA GLU A 191 24.07 -24.51 -64.45
C GLU A 191 24.94 -23.50 -65.22
N GLN A 192 25.07 -22.26 -64.74
CA GLN A 192 25.95 -21.25 -65.35
C GLN A 192 27.42 -21.69 -65.35
N VAL A 193 27.89 -22.31 -64.27
CA VAL A 193 29.26 -22.84 -64.18
C VAL A 193 29.46 -23.97 -65.18
N GLU A 194 28.48 -24.87 -65.33
CA GLU A 194 28.58 -25.99 -66.26
C GLU A 194 28.54 -25.51 -67.72
N GLN A 195 27.66 -24.57 -68.06
CA GLN A 195 27.65 -23.93 -69.38
C GLN A 195 28.99 -23.27 -69.69
N LEU A 196 29.57 -22.54 -68.74
CA LEU A 196 30.88 -21.90 -68.93
C LEU A 196 32.00 -22.93 -69.19
N LYS A 197 31.96 -24.10 -68.54
CA LYS A 197 32.93 -25.18 -68.83
C LYS A 197 32.78 -25.68 -70.26
N VAL A 198 31.54 -25.92 -70.71
CA VAL A 198 31.26 -26.37 -72.08
C VAL A 198 31.75 -25.33 -73.10
N ASP A 199 31.50 -24.04 -72.87
CA ASP A 199 31.96 -22.96 -73.74
C ASP A 199 33.49 -22.87 -73.80
N LEU A 200 34.17 -22.99 -72.64
CA LEU A 200 35.64 -22.99 -72.59
C LEU A 200 36.24 -24.22 -73.29
N GLU A 201 35.62 -25.40 -73.16
CA GLU A 201 36.05 -26.58 -73.91
C GLU A 201 35.84 -26.43 -75.41
N LEU A 202 34.74 -25.80 -75.82
CA LEU A 202 34.47 -25.52 -77.23
C LEU A 202 35.52 -24.54 -77.79
N ASN A 203 35.78 -23.43 -77.08
CA ASN A 203 36.82 -22.47 -77.47
C ASN A 203 38.19 -23.14 -77.59
N ARG A 204 38.56 -23.98 -76.63
CA ARG A 204 39.81 -24.77 -76.71
C ARG A 204 39.85 -25.68 -77.94
N LYS A 205 38.74 -26.35 -78.29
CA LYS A 205 38.67 -27.19 -79.50
C LYS A 205 38.80 -26.36 -80.78
N VAL A 206 38.16 -25.19 -80.84
CA VAL A 206 38.26 -24.25 -81.96
C VAL A 206 39.70 -23.77 -82.12
N GLU A 207 40.34 -23.31 -81.03
CA GLU A 207 41.75 -22.88 -81.06
C GLU A 207 42.70 -23.99 -81.54
N ILE A 208 42.48 -25.24 -81.11
CA ILE A 208 43.25 -26.40 -81.58
C ILE A 208 43.06 -26.59 -83.09
N HIS A 209 41.82 -26.57 -83.58
CA HIS A 209 41.53 -26.72 -85.00
C HIS A 209 42.12 -25.59 -85.85
N GLU A 210 42.05 -24.33 -85.39
CA GLU A 210 42.70 -23.20 -86.07
C GLU A 210 44.22 -23.35 -86.13
N ILE A 211 44.86 -23.86 -85.05
CA ILE A 211 46.29 -24.16 -85.03
C ILE A 211 46.61 -25.29 -86.01
N GLU A 212 45.79 -26.35 -86.05
CA GLU A 212 45.96 -27.47 -86.98
C GLU A 212 45.79 -27.04 -88.43
N GLU A 213 44.79 -26.21 -88.76
CA GLU A 213 44.63 -25.64 -90.10
C GLU A 213 45.84 -24.81 -90.51
N ARG A 214 46.32 -23.91 -89.64
CA ARG A 214 47.52 -23.13 -89.93
C ARG A 214 48.75 -24.01 -90.15
N LYS A 215 48.92 -25.07 -89.36
CA LYS A 215 50.00 -26.04 -89.54
C LYS A 215 49.85 -26.81 -90.86
N ASN A 216 48.65 -27.24 -91.21
CA ASN A 216 48.39 -27.96 -92.46
C ASN A 216 48.61 -27.05 -93.68
N GLN A 217 48.18 -25.80 -93.62
CA GLN A 217 48.49 -24.78 -94.65
C GLN A 217 50.00 -24.62 -94.79
N HIS A 218 50.73 -24.46 -93.70
CA HIS A 218 52.19 -24.34 -93.74
C HIS A 218 52.87 -25.61 -94.30
N ILE A 219 52.39 -26.81 -93.95
CA ILE A 219 52.88 -28.06 -94.54
C ILE A 219 52.65 -28.08 -96.05
N ASN A 220 51.47 -27.66 -96.51
CA ASN A 220 51.15 -27.59 -97.94
C ASN A 220 52.01 -26.56 -98.68
N GLU A 221 52.22 -25.38 -98.11
CA GLU A 221 53.14 -24.37 -98.65
C GLU A 221 54.57 -24.91 -98.72
N LEU A 222 55.04 -25.58 -97.67
CA LEU A 222 56.37 -26.18 -97.63
C LEU A 222 56.52 -27.29 -98.69
N MET A 223 55.49 -28.13 -98.85
CA MET A 223 55.43 -29.16 -99.90
C MET A 223 55.49 -28.55 -101.30
N LEU A 224 54.76 -27.46 -101.54
CA LEU A 224 54.75 -26.76 -102.82
C LEU A 224 56.10 -26.10 -103.10
N ASN A 225 56.67 -25.39 -102.13
CA ASN A 225 58.01 -24.82 -102.22
C ASN A 225 59.08 -25.89 -102.45
N HIS A 226 58.96 -27.06 -101.81
CA HIS A 226 59.88 -28.18 -102.05
C HIS A 226 59.71 -28.76 -103.45
N GLN A 227 58.48 -28.87 -103.96
CA GLN A 227 58.22 -29.31 -105.33
C GLN A 227 58.81 -28.32 -106.34
N ASP A 228 58.57 -27.02 -106.15
CA ASP A 228 59.13 -25.96 -106.99
C ASP A 228 60.66 -25.97 -106.96
N ALA A 229 61.27 -26.06 -105.77
CA ALA A 229 62.72 -26.20 -105.65
C ALA A 229 63.25 -27.48 -106.31
N PHE A 230 62.51 -28.59 -106.26
CA PHE A 230 62.89 -29.83 -106.92
C PHE A 230 62.80 -29.71 -108.45
N ASP A 231 61.78 -29.00 -108.95
CA ASP A 231 61.61 -28.74 -110.37
C ASP A 231 62.61 -27.69 -110.88
N GLU A 232 62.97 -26.69 -110.07
CA GLU A 232 64.11 -25.79 -110.31
C GLU A 232 65.44 -26.55 -110.34
N ILE A 233 65.65 -27.52 -109.42
CA ILE A 233 66.85 -28.37 -109.45
C ILE A 233 66.87 -29.23 -110.72
N LYS A 234 65.73 -29.82 -111.12
CA LYS A 234 65.63 -30.55 -112.39
C LYS A 234 65.88 -29.64 -113.58
N ALA A 235 65.33 -28.43 -113.58
CA ALA A 235 65.55 -27.43 -114.62
C ALA A 235 67.03 -27.04 -114.66
N TYR A 236 67.66 -26.79 -113.52
CA TYR A 236 69.09 -26.51 -113.40
C TYR A 236 69.96 -27.65 -113.91
N TYR A 237 69.63 -28.91 -113.61
CA TYR A 237 70.37 -30.05 -114.17
C TYR A 237 70.09 -30.26 -115.67
N ASN A 238 68.87 -30.04 -116.13
CA ASN A 238 68.52 -30.06 -117.55
C ASN A 238 69.25 -28.96 -118.32
N ASP A 239 69.29 -27.75 -117.76
CA ASP A 239 70.02 -26.59 -118.25
C ASP A 239 71.52 -26.83 -118.18
N ILE A 240 72.07 -27.49 -117.15
CA ILE A 240 73.46 -27.94 -117.14
C ILE A 240 73.71 -28.97 -118.24
N THR A 241 72.80 -29.91 -118.51
CA THR A 241 73.00 -30.83 -119.66
C THR A 241 72.95 -30.09 -120.98
N PHE A 242 72.05 -29.10 -121.12
CA PHE A 242 71.93 -28.26 -122.30
C PHE A 242 73.15 -27.35 -122.47
N ASP A 243 73.60 -26.73 -121.39
CA ASP A 243 74.79 -25.90 -121.28
C ASP A 243 76.05 -26.72 -121.41
N ASN A 244 76.13 -27.97 -120.95
CA ASN A 244 77.26 -28.85 -121.24
C ASN A 244 77.30 -29.21 -122.73
N LEU A 245 76.14 -29.40 -123.37
CA LEU A 245 76.02 -29.56 -124.83
C LEU A 245 76.43 -28.29 -125.59
N ASN A 246 76.06 -27.12 -125.08
CA ASN A 246 76.44 -25.82 -125.63
C ASN A 246 77.87 -25.42 -125.29
N LEU A 247 78.42 -25.84 -124.17
CA LEU A 247 79.80 -25.66 -123.71
C LEU A 247 80.72 -26.59 -124.50
N ILE A 248 80.27 -27.77 -124.91
CA ILE A 248 81.00 -28.57 -125.91
C ILE A 248 81.07 -27.83 -127.25
N LYS A 249 80.05 -27.05 -127.62
CA LYS A 249 80.09 -26.14 -128.78
C LYS A 249 80.93 -24.89 -128.52
N SER A 250 80.80 -24.26 -127.35
CA SER A 250 81.46 -23.00 -126.99
C SER A 250 82.91 -23.20 -126.63
N LEU A 251 83.34 -24.28 -125.96
CA LEU A 251 84.76 -24.60 -125.75
C LEU A 251 85.50 -24.85 -127.07
N ARG A 252 84.78 -25.10 -128.16
CA ARG A 252 85.33 -25.09 -129.52
C ARG A 252 85.54 -23.68 -130.07
N ASP A 253 84.72 -22.72 -129.66
CA ASP A 253 84.73 -21.32 -130.09
C ASP A 253 85.53 -20.40 -129.11
N ASP A 254 85.61 -20.72 -127.82
CA ASP A 254 86.20 -19.95 -126.70
C ASP A 254 87.71 -20.20 -126.53
N ILE A 255 88.26 -21.27 -127.12
CA ILE A 255 89.71 -21.37 -127.36
C ILE A 255 90.18 -20.19 -128.24
N GLN A 256 89.28 -19.60 -129.03
CA GLN A 256 89.55 -18.45 -129.89
C GLN A 256 89.45 -17.10 -129.13
N GLU A 257 88.54 -16.96 -128.15
CA GLU A 257 88.19 -15.66 -127.53
C GLU A 257 88.83 -15.42 -126.13
N MET A 258 89.28 -16.47 -125.42
CA MET A 258 89.90 -16.39 -124.08
C MET A 258 91.25 -15.63 -124.03
N LYS A 259 91.78 -15.15 -125.16
CA LYS A 259 92.95 -14.25 -125.19
C LYS A 259 92.63 -12.79 -124.87
N GLU A 260 91.36 -12.35 -124.80
CA GLU A 260 91.04 -10.92 -124.80
C GLU A 260 90.44 -10.32 -123.50
N ARG A 261 90.05 -11.11 -122.47
CA ARG A 261 89.22 -10.60 -121.35
C ARG A 261 89.79 -10.68 -119.93
N GLU A 262 91.11 -10.77 -119.76
CA GLU A 262 91.74 -10.78 -118.42
C GLU A 262 91.82 -9.38 -117.74
N LYS A 263 91.52 -8.30 -118.47
CA LYS A 263 91.88 -6.93 -118.04
C LYS A 263 90.85 -6.16 -117.19
N LYS A 264 89.73 -6.74 -116.73
CA LYS A 264 88.59 -5.97 -116.14
C LYS A 264 88.27 -6.14 -114.65
N ASN A 265 88.89 -7.05 -113.89
CA ASN A 265 88.38 -7.42 -112.55
C ASN A 265 89.02 -6.77 -111.31
N GLN A 266 89.70 -5.63 -111.42
CA GLN A 266 90.40 -4.99 -110.29
C GLN A 266 89.59 -3.90 -109.53
N LYS A 267 88.29 -3.66 -109.79
CA LYS A 267 87.58 -2.44 -109.27
C LYS A 267 86.43 -2.64 -108.26
N LYS A 268 86.16 -3.84 -107.73
CA LYS A 268 85.02 -4.07 -106.79
C LYS A 268 85.34 -4.01 -105.29
N MET A 269 86.60 -3.79 -104.91
CA MET A 269 87.07 -3.97 -103.52
C MET A 269 86.78 -2.78 -102.57
N THR A 270 86.50 -1.57 -103.08
CA THR A 270 86.48 -0.36 -102.23
C THR A 270 85.10 0.04 -101.69
N TYR A 271 84.00 -0.56 -102.16
CA TYR A 271 82.63 -0.12 -101.79
C TYR A 271 82.15 -0.65 -100.41
N LEU A 272 82.64 -1.81 -99.98
CA LEU A 272 82.13 -2.50 -98.78
C LEU A 272 82.62 -1.94 -97.44
N THR A 273 83.62 -1.05 -97.44
CA THR A 273 84.25 -0.57 -96.19
C THR A 273 83.54 0.66 -95.59
N GLN A 274 82.67 1.32 -96.36
CA GLN A 274 82.06 2.61 -95.97
C GLN A 274 80.69 2.45 -95.28
N GLU A 275 79.96 1.37 -95.59
CA GLU A 275 78.61 1.09 -95.06
C GLU A 275 78.61 0.67 -93.57
N ASN A 276 79.70 0.07 -93.08
CA ASN A 276 79.81 -0.39 -91.69
C ASN A 276 80.00 0.76 -90.66
N LYS A 277 80.27 1.99 -91.10
CA LYS A 277 80.43 3.16 -90.21
C LYS A 277 79.13 3.91 -89.92
N GLU A 278 78.08 3.73 -90.71
CA GLU A 278 76.83 4.52 -90.60
C GLU A 278 75.81 3.94 -89.60
N LEU A 279 75.97 2.69 -89.16
CA LEU A 279 74.99 1.98 -88.30
C LEU A 279 75.29 2.02 -86.78
N SER A 280 76.41 2.62 -86.35
CA SER A 280 76.85 2.62 -84.95
C SER A 280 76.07 3.57 -84.03
N ASP A 281 75.72 4.78 -84.51
CA ASP A 281 75.05 5.81 -83.71
C ASP A 281 73.56 5.54 -83.39
N PRO A 282 72.75 4.97 -84.31
CA PRO A 282 71.35 4.63 -84.02
C PRO A 282 71.19 3.56 -82.94
N LEU A 283 72.17 2.65 -82.81
CA LEU A 283 72.15 1.56 -81.83
C LEU A 283 72.35 2.09 -80.41
N ALA A 284 73.24 3.05 -80.20
CA ALA A 284 73.51 3.66 -78.90
C ALA A 284 72.28 4.41 -78.34
N LYS A 285 71.57 5.17 -79.18
CA LYS A 285 70.36 5.91 -78.78
C LYS A 285 69.20 4.99 -78.35
N ARG A 286 69.06 3.81 -78.98
CA ARG A 286 68.02 2.84 -78.59
C ARG A 286 68.30 2.17 -77.25
N LEU A 287 69.56 1.90 -76.93
CA LEU A 287 69.97 1.34 -75.63
C LEU A 287 69.73 2.31 -74.48
N GLU A 288 70.00 3.60 -74.69
CA GLU A 288 69.75 4.63 -73.67
C GLU A 288 68.24 4.78 -73.39
N LYS A 289 67.41 4.75 -74.45
CA LYS A 289 65.95 4.77 -74.31
C LYS A 289 65.39 3.52 -73.62
N GLN A 290 65.98 2.36 -73.86
CA GLN A 290 65.61 1.13 -73.14
C GLN A 290 65.87 1.29 -71.64
N ARG A 291 67.00 1.86 -71.25
CA ARG A 291 67.35 2.06 -69.83
C ARG A 291 66.39 3.02 -69.12
N GLU A 292 65.99 4.12 -69.76
CA GLU A 292 64.98 5.04 -69.23
C GLU A 292 63.63 4.36 -69.00
N LEU A 293 63.16 3.56 -69.98
CA LEU A 293 61.88 2.86 -69.89
C LEU A 293 61.89 1.78 -68.79
N GLU A 294 63.01 1.09 -68.60
CA GLU A 294 63.19 0.12 -67.51
C GLU A 294 63.14 0.81 -66.12
N GLU A 295 63.67 2.02 -66.00
CA GLU A 295 63.61 2.79 -64.75
C GLU A 295 62.19 3.30 -64.44
N GLN A 296 61.46 3.76 -65.46
CA GLN A 296 60.05 4.12 -65.34
C GLN A 296 59.15 2.92 -65.00
N LEU A 297 59.44 1.73 -65.53
CA LEU A 297 58.75 0.50 -65.14
C LEU A 297 59.00 0.14 -63.67
N LYS A 298 60.22 0.35 -63.17
CA LYS A 298 60.56 0.12 -61.76
C LYS A 298 59.86 1.12 -60.82
N SER A 299 59.73 2.39 -61.19
CA SER A 299 58.95 3.35 -60.38
C SER A 299 57.46 3.01 -60.40
N TYR A 300 56.89 2.73 -61.58
CA TYR A 300 55.49 2.35 -61.73
C TYR A 300 55.10 1.10 -60.92
N THR A 301 55.98 0.09 -60.89
CA THR A 301 55.74 -1.13 -60.08
C THR A 301 55.77 -0.86 -58.58
N LYS A 302 56.65 0.03 -58.10
CA LYS A 302 56.67 0.48 -56.70
C LYS A 302 55.38 1.23 -56.35
N ASP A 303 54.96 2.16 -57.20
CA ASP A 303 53.74 2.96 -56.97
C ASP A 303 52.48 2.08 -56.98
N LYS A 304 52.42 1.08 -57.87
CA LYS A 304 51.34 0.09 -57.91
C LYS A 304 51.25 -0.73 -56.62
N MET A 305 52.38 -1.14 -56.06
CA MET A 305 52.43 -1.84 -54.77
C MET A 305 52.04 -0.92 -53.61
N ALA A 306 52.54 0.32 -53.58
CA ALA A 306 52.16 1.32 -52.58
C ALA A 306 50.66 1.61 -52.61
N LEU A 307 50.06 1.77 -53.79
CA LEU A 307 48.63 1.98 -53.97
C LEU A 307 47.81 0.78 -53.48
N LYS A 308 48.26 -0.45 -53.73
CA LYS A 308 47.60 -1.67 -53.22
C LYS A 308 47.60 -1.69 -51.69
N ASN A 309 48.73 -1.37 -51.07
CA ASN A 309 48.86 -1.31 -49.62
C ASN A 309 48.00 -0.18 -49.03
N LEU A 310 47.97 0.99 -49.67
CA LEU A 310 47.16 2.12 -49.22
C LEU A 310 45.66 1.81 -49.31
N LYS A 311 45.22 1.13 -50.37
CA LYS A 311 43.82 0.67 -50.51
C LYS A 311 43.44 -0.36 -49.43
N ALA A 312 44.35 -1.29 -49.12
CA ALA A 312 44.13 -2.25 -48.04
C ALA A 312 44.02 -1.55 -46.68
N HIS A 313 44.90 -0.60 -46.40
CA HIS A 313 44.85 0.22 -45.19
C HIS A 313 43.58 1.06 -45.11
N PHE A 314 43.17 1.69 -46.21
CA PHE A 314 41.94 2.48 -46.29
C PHE A 314 40.73 1.61 -45.95
N LYS A 315 40.63 0.41 -46.52
CA LYS A 315 39.53 -0.52 -46.22
C LYS A 315 39.49 -0.89 -44.73
N GLN A 316 40.64 -1.19 -44.13
CA GLN A 316 40.71 -1.48 -42.68
C GLN A 316 40.31 -0.27 -41.82
N LEU A 317 40.71 0.94 -42.21
CA LEU A 317 40.30 2.18 -41.53
C LEU A 317 38.80 2.45 -41.66
N GLU A 318 38.22 2.14 -42.82
CA GLU A 318 36.79 2.28 -43.09
C GLU A 318 35.98 1.28 -42.23
N GLU A 319 36.41 0.02 -42.15
CA GLU A 319 35.84 -1.00 -41.26
C GLU A 319 35.88 -0.55 -39.80
N LYS A 320 37.06 -0.12 -39.30
CA LYS A 320 37.21 0.40 -37.93
C LYS A 320 36.34 1.63 -37.65
N THR A 321 36.18 2.51 -38.64
CA THR A 321 35.33 3.70 -38.52
C THR A 321 33.85 3.31 -38.44
N SER A 322 33.45 2.28 -39.20
CA SER A 322 32.09 1.74 -39.14
C SER A 322 31.80 1.08 -37.79
N GLU A 323 32.71 0.24 -37.30
CA GLU A 323 32.63 -0.41 -35.98
C GLU A 323 32.53 0.64 -34.86
N ALA A 324 33.43 1.63 -34.83
CA ALA A 324 33.41 2.69 -33.83
C ALA A 324 32.09 3.49 -33.84
N LYS A 325 31.51 3.75 -35.03
CA LYS A 325 30.19 4.41 -35.13
C LYS A 325 29.07 3.55 -34.56
N GLN A 326 29.12 2.23 -34.78
CA GLN A 326 28.12 1.31 -34.25
C GLN A 326 28.24 1.17 -32.72
N GLU A 327 29.45 1.08 -32.20
CA GLU A 327 29.73 1.09 -30.76
C GLU A 327 29.27 2.39 -30.10
N TYR A 328 29.54 3.54 -30.73
CA TYR A 328 29.07 4.84 -30.25
C TYR A 328 27.55 4.88 -30.15
N ARG A 329 26.81 4.48 -31.20
CA ARG A 329 25.34 4.45 -31.19
C ARG A 329 24.80 3.54 -30.09
N THR A 330 25.39 2.36 -29.94
CA THR A 330 24.99 1.40 -28.91
C THR A 330 25.22 1.95 -27.50
N THR A 331 26.34 2.65 -27.30
CA THR A 331 26.69 3.27 -26.02
C THR A 331 25.80 4.47 -25.71
N GLU A 332 25.48 5.29 -26.72
CA GLU A 332 24.55 6.42 -26.59
C GLU A 332 23.14 5.95 -26.22
N GLU A 333 22.65 4.88 -26.84
CA GLU A 333 21.36 4.28 -26.48
C GLU A 333 21.33 3.75 -25.03
N LYS A 334 22.41 3.08 -24.59
CA LYS A 334 22.56 2.64 -23.20
C LYS A 334 22.58 3.83 -22.23
N PHE A 335 23.30 4.89 -22.58
CA PHE A 335 23.38 6.11 -21.78
C PHE A 335 21.99 6.75 -21.63
N ARG A 336 21.24 6.92 -22.72
CA ARG A 336 19.87 7.47 -22.68
C ARG A 336 18.91 6.62 -21.85
N LYS A 337 19.07 5.29 -21.83
CA LYS A 337 18.28 4.40 -20.97
C LYS A 337 18.62 4.63 -19.50
N LEU A 338 19.92 4.67 -19.16
CA LEU A 338 20.38 4.93 -17.79
C LEU A 338 19.95 6.31 -17.27
N GLU A 339 19.97 7.34 -18.11
CA GLU A 339 19.46 8.67 -17.72
C GLU A 339 17.97 8.64 -17.39
N LYS A 340 17.16 7.95 -18.21
CA LYS A 340 15.73 7.78 -17.93
C LYS A 340 15.49 7.03 -16.62
N GLU A 341 16.23 5.94 -16.39
CA GLU A 341 16.14 5.16 -15.16
C GLU A 341 16.55 5.99 -13.92
N ARG A 342 17.63 6.78 -14.02
CA ARG A 342 18.04 7.73 -12.98
C ARG A 342 16.93 8.72 -12.67
N ASP A 343 16.35 9.33 -13.71
CA ASP A 343 15.33 10.37 -13.55
C ASP A 343 14.01 9.81 -13.00
N ASP A 344 13.65 8.59 -13.39
CA ASP A 344 12.50 7.88 -12.84
C ASP A 344 12.74 7.50 -11.38
N LEU A 345 13.94 7.01 -11.04
CA LEU A 345 14.31 6.67 -9.67
C LEU A 345 14.28 7.91 -8.78
N TYR A 346 14.83 9.03 -9.26
CA TYR A 346 14.83 10.29 -8.53
C TYR A 346 13.41 10.81 -8.29
N ARG A 347 12.53 10.75 -9.31
CA ARG A 347 11.10 11.10 -9.16
C ARG A 347 10.39 10.20 -8.15
N ARG A 348 10.62 8.89 -8.19
CA ARG A 348 10.02 7.93 -7.23
C ARG A 348 10.52 8.18 -5.81
N PHE A 349 11.82 8.41 -5.65
CA PHE A 349 12.43 8.74 -4.37
C PHE A 349 11.83 10.02 -3.78
N GLN A 350 11.76 11.11 -4.54
CA GLN A 350 11.13 12.35 -4.07
C GLN A 350 9.67 12.15 -3.67
N LYS A 351 8.91 11.36 -4.45
CA LYS A 351 7.52 11.03 -4.10
C LYS A 351 7.44 10.26 -2.78
N ALA A 352 8.27 9.24 -2.60
CA ALA A 352 8.30 8.43 -1.39
C ALA A 352 8.71 9.23 -0.15
N VAL A 353 9.69 10.13 -0.27
CA VAL A 353 10.11 11.03 0.80
C VAL A 353 8.95 11.95 1.20
N ARG A 354 8.30 12.62 0.23
CA ARG A 354 7.15 13.49 0.50
C ARG A 354 5.98 12.73 1.13
N GLU A 355 5.69 11.52 0.68
CA GLU A 355 4.62 10.71 1.25
C GLU A 355 4.93 10.28 2.69
N THR A 356 6.17 9.86 2.96
CA THR A 356 6.62 9.49 4.31
C THR A 356 6.57 10.68 5.24
N GLN A 357 7.06 11.85 4.79
CA GLN A 357 6.99 13.09 5.53
C GLN A 357 5.54 13.48 5.82
N ARG A 358 4.66 13.47 4.80
CA ARG A 358 3.22 13.75 4.97
C ARG A 358 2.54 12.79 5.94
N ARG A 359 2.87 11.50 5.93
CA ARG A 359 2.34 10.51 6.89
C ARG A 359 2.83 10.77 8.31
N ALA A 360 4.09 11.16 8.47
CA ALA A 360 4.66 11.51 9.77
C ALA A 360 4.00 12.80 10.33
N GLU A 361 3.90 13.84 9.50
CA GLU A 361 3.30 15.14 9.82
C GLU A 361 1.81 15.01 10.14
N LEU A 362 1.01 14.42 9.24
CA LEU A 362 -0.44 14.32 9.41
C LEU A 362 -0.86 13.29 10.45
N GLY A 363 -0.05 12.24 10.67
CA GLY A 363 -0.40 11.14 11.54
C GLY A 363 0.06 11.33 12.97
N LYS A 364 1.36 11.09 13.21
CA LYS A 364 1.89 11.04 14.58
C LYS A 364 2.23 12.43 15.11
N ASN A 365 2.86 13.28 14.31
CA ASN A 365 3.33 14.58 14.79
C ASN A 365 2.16 15.50 15.12
N SER A 366 1.19 15.67 14.23
CA SER A 366 0.00 16.50 14.47
C SER A 366 -0.79 16.07 15.73
N VAL A 367 -0.95 14.77 15.93
CA VAL A 367 -1.69 14.23 17.09
C VAL A 367 -0.88 14.41 18.38
N LEU A 368 0.44 14.21 18.32
CA LEU A 368 1.32 14.44 19.47
C LEU A 368 1.42 15.91 19.82
N GLU A 369 1.49 16.80 18.83
CA GLU A 369 1.46 18.26 19.00
C GLU A 369 0.16 18.69 19.66
N ARG A 370 -1.00 18.27 19.13
CA ARG A 370 -2.29 18.60 19.72
C ARG A 370 -2.45 18.04 21.14
N LYS A 371 -1.92 16.85 21.41
CA LYS A 371 -1.91 16.28 22.76
C LYS A 371 -0.99 17.08 23.69
N LEU A 372 0.16 17.54 23.21
CA LEU A 372 1.09 18.37 23.96
C LEU A 372 0.45 19.73 24.28
N GLU A 373 -0.18 20.38 23.31
CA GLU A 373 -0.94 21.62 23.50
C GLU A 373 -2.03 21.47 24.57
N LEU A 374 -2.84 20.40 24.48
CA LEU A 374 -3.88 20.11 25.47
C LEU A 374 -3.31 19.88 26.88
N LEU A 375 -2.25 19.08 26.99
CA LEU A 375 -1.61 18.80 28.28
C LEU A 375 -0.94 20.06 28.86
N THR A 376 -0.42 20.94 28.00
CA THR A 376 0.18 22.21 28.42
C THR A 376 -0.90 23.16 28.92
N ALA A 377 -2.01 23.31 28.19
CA ALA A 377 -3.15 24.11 28.63
C ALA A 377 -3.73 23.62 29.97
N GLN A 378 -3.83 22.30 30.16
CA GLN A 378 -4.25 21.72 31.44
C GLN A 378 -3.25 21.99 32.56
N LEU A 379 -1.95 21.92 32.27
CA LEU A 379 -0.90 22.25 33.24
C LEU A 379 -0.98 23.72 33.66
N ASP A 380 -1.13 24.63 32.69
CA ASP A 380 -1.25 26.07 32.94
C ASP A 380 -2.50 26.39 33.77
N GLU A 381 -3.64 25.78 33.46
CA GLU A 381 -4.88 25.92 34.24
C GLU A 381 -4.70 25.43 35.68
N LYS A 382 -4.09 24.26 35.86
CA LYS A 382 -3.82 23.71 37.20
C LYS A 382 -2.81 24.54 37.98
N GLN A 383 -1.81 25.09 37.31
CA GLN A 383 -0.82 25.98 37.92
C GLN A 383 -1.47 27.31 38.35
N ALA A 384 -2.37 27.87 37.54
CA ALA A 384 -3.14 29.07 37.89
C ALA A 384 -4.05 28.81 39.10
N GLN A 385 -4.81 27.71 39.10
CA GLN A 385 -5.65 27.29 40.23
C GLN A 385 -4.83 27.11 41.52
N LEU A 386 -3.66 26.46 41.43
CA LEU A 386 -2.77 26.27 42.57
C LEU A 386 -2.27 27.62 43.11
N THR A 387 -1.87 28.53 42.22
CA THR A 387 -1.39 29.87 42.58
C THR A 387 -2.48 30.67 43.28
N GLU A 388 -3.72 30.62 42.80
CA GLU A 388 -4.87 31.29 43.41
C GLU A 388 -5.15 30.76 44.83
N VAL A 389 -5.18 29.43 45.01
CA VAL A 389 -5.40 28.80 46.33
C VAL A 389 -4.28 29.15 47.30
N LEU A 390 -3.01 29.13 46.86
CA LEU A 390 -1.88 29.49 47.70
C LEU A 390 -1.93 30.96 48.14
N ASN A 391 -2.34 31.86 47.24
CA ASN A 391 -2.51 33.27 47.56
C ASN A 391 -3.67 33.51 48.55
N ALA A 392 -4.81 32.83 48.36
CA ALA A 392 -5.98 32.96 49.23
C ALA A 392 -5.77 32.35 50.63
N ALA A 393 -4.94 31.32 50.73
CA ALA A 393 -4.64 30.65 52.00
C ALA A 393 -3.63 31.40 52.89
N HIS A 394 -2.99 32.46 52.38
CA HIS A 394 -1.98 33.27 53.08
C HIS A 394 -0.90 32.44 53.79
N LEU A 395 -0.49 31.33 53.19
CA LEU A 395 0.53 30.43 53.74
C LEU A 395 1.93 31.04 53.61
N ASP A 396 2.82 30.74 54.55
CA ASP A 396 4.23 31.16 54.47
C ASP A 396 4.89 30.57 53.21
N PRO A 397 5.34 31.41 52.25
CA PRO A 397 5.93 30.95 51.01
C PRO A 397 7.14 30.03 51.21
N THR A 398 7.90 30.21 52.30
CA THR A 398 9.08 29.39 52.60
C THR A 398 8.72 27.97 53.02
N VAL A 399 7.65 27.82 53.80
CA VAL A 399 7.13 26.53 54.25
C VAL A 399 6.49 25.77 53.08
N VAL A 400 5.68 26.47 52.27
CA VAL A 400 5.07 25.89 51.06
C VAL A 400 6.16 25.39 50.10
N ALA A 401 7.18 26.20 49.81
CA ALA A 401 8.27 25.80 48.92
C ALA A 401 9.04 24.58 49.45
N SER A 402 9.25 24.49 50.77
CA SER A 402 9.91 23.34 51.40
C SER A 402 9.08 22.05 51.29
N VAL A 403 7.78 22.13 51.55
CA VAL A 403 6.85 20.99 51.45
C VAL A 403 6.72 20.53 50.00
N THR A 404 6.54 21.46 49.05
CA THR A 404 6.48 21.16 47.61
C THR A 404 7.75 20.47 47.13
N LYS A 405 8.94 20.98 47.49
CA LYS A 405 10.21 20.36 47.14
C LYS A 405 10.37 18.95 47.70
N LYS A 406 9.93 18.73 48.94
CA LYS A 406 9.96 17.39 49.56
C LYS A 406 9.00 16.44 48.86
N LEU A 407 7.80 16.92 48.47
CA LEU A 407 6.83 16.13 47.72
C LEU A 407 7.35 15.77 46.32
N GLU A 408 7.95 16.72 45.59
CA GLU A 408 8.61 16.48 44.31
C GLU A 408 9.72 15.43 44.42
N GLN A 409 10.53 15.49 45.47
CA GLN A 409 11.59 14.49 45.71
C GLN A 409 11.00 13.09 45.94
N VAL A 410 9.92 12.98 46.72
CA VAL A 410 9.24 11.69 46.97
C VAL A 410 8.59 11.17 45.69
N LEU A 411 7.87 12.01 44.95
CA LEU A 411 7.25 11.64 43.68
C LEU A 411 8.31 11.24 42.64
N GLY A 412 9.42 11.98 42.56
CA GLY A 412 10.55 11.65 41.70
C GLY A 412 11.17 10.30 42.05
N SER A 413 11.35 10.01 43.34
CA SER A 413 11.85 8.71 43.82
C SER A 413 10.90 7.57 43.45
N LYS A 414 9.59 7.75 43.68
CA LYS A 414 8.57 6.76 43.31
C LYS A 414 8.49 6.53 41.80
N ASN A 415 8.58 7.59 40.99
CA ASN A 415 8.60 7.46 39.53
C ASN A 415 9.82 6.70 39.02
N ARG A 416 11.00 6.90 39.63
CA ARG A 416 12.19 6.09 39.32
C ARG A 416 11.97 4.63 39.70
N GLN A 417 11.42 4.36 40.89
CA GLN A 417 11.09 3.02 41.33
C GLN A 417 10.12 2.31 40.38
N ILE A 418 9.08 3.02 39.89
CA ILE A 418 8.14 2.50 38.89
C ILE A 418 8.88 2.11 37.60
N LYS A 419 9.74 3.00 37.07
CA LYS A 419 10.53 2.70 35.87
C LYS A 419 11.45 1.49 36.06
N ASP A 420 12.12 1.39 37.21
CA ASP A 420 13.01 0.28 37.52
C ASP A 420 12.24 -1.05 37.63
N LEU A 421 11.06 -1.05 38.26
CA LEU A 421 10.20 -2.23 38.34
C LEU A 421 9.66 -2.64 36.96
N GLN A 422 9.21 -1.68 36.14
CA GLN A 422 8.78 -1.95 34.76
C GLN A 422 9.92 -2.58 33.94
N TYR A 423 11.14 -2.06 34.09
CA TYR A 423 12.32 -2.63 33.46
C TYR A 423 12.60 -4.07 33.92
N GLN A 424 12.51 -4.34 35.23
CA GLN A 424 12.66 -5.70 35.77
C GLN A 424 11.60 -6.65 35.25
N VAL A 425 10.34 -6.22 35.15
CA VAL A 425 9.26 -7.01 34.55
C VAL A 425 9.62 -7.37 33.10
N HIS A 426 10.02 -6.39 32.28
CA HIS A 426 10.45 -6.66 30.90
C HIS A 426 11.63 -7.63 30.82
N GLN A 427 12.61 -7.51 31.72
CA GLN A 427 13.74 -8.42 31.80
C GLN A 427 13.31 -9.85 32.14
N CYS A 428 12.43 -10.03 33.12
CA CYS A 428 11.89 -11.33 33.52
C CYS A 428 11.02 -11.95 32.42
N THR A 429 10.12 -11.17 31.80
CA THR A 429 9.29 -11.60 30.66
C THR A 429 10.16 -12.11 29.51
N LYS A 430 11.25 -11.40 29.22
CA LYS A 430 12.19 -11.80 28.17
C LYS A 430 12.96 -13.06 28.53
N ALA A 431 13.47 -13.16 29.76
CA ALA A 431 14.14 -14.38 30.22
C ALA A 431 13.22 -15.60 30.13
N TYR A 432 11.95 -15.46 30.52
CA TYR A 432 10.93 -16.50 30.38
C TYR A 432 10.72 -16.91 28.92
N ASN A 433 10.50 -15.96 28.01
CA ASN A 433 10.32 -16.26 26.58
C ASN A 433 11.57 -16.90 25.94
N ASP A 434 12.76 -16.46 26.32
CA ASP A 434 14.02 -17.06 25.85
C ASP A 434 14.17 -18.49 26.38
N THR A 435 13.76 -18.78 27.63
CA THR A 435 13.78 -20.15 28.15
C THR A 435 12.80 -21.07 27.43
N ILE A 436 11.60 -20.59 27.06
CA ILE A 436 10.64 -21.35 26.26
C ILE A 436 11.29 -21.78 24.94
N LYS A 437 11.91 -20.83 24.21
CA LYS A 437 12.58 -21.13 22.93
C LYS A 437 13.70 -22.17 23.08
N VAL A 438 14.46 -22.10 24.17
CA VAL A 438 15.50 -23.10 24.46
C VAL A 438 14.86 -24.47 24.68
N TYR A 439 13.78 -24.56 25.45
CA TYR A 439 13.04 -25.81 25.66
C TYR A 439 12.44 -26.34 24.35
N GLU A 440 11.76 -25.53 23.57
CA GLU A 440 11.24 -25.90 22.23
C GLU A 440 12.34 -26.44 21.32
N SER A 441 13.55 -25.90 21.40
CA SER A 441 14.69 -26.39 20.62
C SER A 441 15.30 -27.70 21.15
N ARG A 442 15.24 -27.94 22.46
CA ARG A 442 15.96 -29.04 23.13
C ARG A 442 15.10 -30.27 23.38
N LEU A 443 13.81 -30.11 23.68
CA LEU A 443 12.88 -31.20 23.98
C LEU A 443 12.68 -32.18 22.83
N PRO A 444 12.61 -31.75 21.55
CA PRO A 444 12.55 -32.67 20.42
C PRO A 444 13.78 -33.59 20.36
N THR A 445 14.96 -33.10 20.77
CA THR A 445 16.19 -33.92 20.80
C THR A 445 16.16 -35.03 21.87
N LEU A 446 15.23 -34.94 22.81
CA LEU A 446 15.00 -35.93 23.87
C LEU A 446 13.74 -36.78 23.61
N GLY A 447 13.09 -36.62 22.46
CA GLY A 447 11.89 -37.37 22.07
C GLY A 447 10.60 -36.89 22.75
N ILE A 448 10.59 -35.69 23.33
CA ILE A 448 9.41 -35.08 23.95
C ILE A 448 8.88 -34.01 22.98
N ASP A 449 7.60 -34.07 22.64
CA ASP A 449 6.96 -33.08 21.77
C ASP A 449 6.79 -31.75 22.54
N PRO A 450 7.27 -30.61 22.00
CA PRO A 450 7.08 -29.29 22.62
C PRO A 450 5.62 -28.95 22.94
N GLU A 451 4.66 -29.50 22.19
CA GLU A 451 3.21 -29.27 22.41
C GLU A 451 2.71 -29.91 23.72
N GLU A 452 3.39 -30.92 24.27
CA GLU A 452 2.97 -31.61 25.50
C GLU A 452 3.15 -30.75 26.77
N ILE A 453 3.98 -29.71 26.72
CA ILE A 453 4.34 -28.91 27.91
C ILE A 453 3.49 -27.64 28.05
N GLY A 454 2.87 -27.17 26.96
CA GLY A 454 1.87 -26.08 27.00
C GLY A 454 2.41 -24.71 27.46
N PHE A 455 3.71 -24.43 27.28
CA PHE A 455 4.26 -23.11 27.60
C PHE A 455 3.89 -22.09 26.53
N GLU A 456 3.16 -21.03 26.91
CA GLU A 456 2.84 -19.93 26.00
C GLU A 456 3.79 -18.72 26.24
N PRO A 457 4.39 -18.14 25.19
CA PRO A 457 5.20 -16.96 25.31
C PRO A 457 4.35 -15.73 25.64
N ILE A 458 4.84 -14.89 26.56
CA ILE A 458 4.16 -13.66 26.95
C ILE A 458 4.44 -12.57 25.92
N GLN A 459 3.40 -11.84 25.49
CA GLN A 459 3.55 -10.71 24.58
C GLN A 459 4.44 -9.63 25.22
N SER A 460 5.54 -9.26 24.53
CA SER A 460 6.50 -8.28 25.02
C SER A 460 6.80 -7.23 23.94
N ALA A 461 6.97 -5.97 24.37
CA ALA A 461 7.44 -4.88 23.51
C ALA A 461 8.96 -4.94 23.23
N THR A 462 9.68 -5.95 23.75
CA THR A 462 11.14 -6.08 23.62
C THR A 462 11.52 -7.01 22.46
N SER A 463 12.72 -6.83 21.90
CA SER A 463 13.19 -7.59 20.73
C SER A 463 13.46 -9.07 21.05
N TYR A 464 13.39 -9.91 20.03
CA TYR A 464 13.66 -11.36 20.08
C TYR A 464 15.14 -11.75 20.24
N MET A 465 16.05 -10.79 20.43
CA MET A 465 17.49 -11.02 20.65
C MET A 465 17.74 -11.55 22.08
N PRO A 466 18.83 -12.27 22.38
CA PRO A 466 19.07 -12.84 23.72
C PRO A 466 19.00 -11.83 24.87
N ALA A 467 18.49 -12.27 26.04
CA ALA A 467 18.23 -11.46 27.24
C ALA A 467 19.34 -10.48 27.68
N ARG A 468 20.62 -10.78 27.42
CA ARG A 468 21.77 -9.93 27.81
C ARG A 468 21.84 -8.55 27.13
N LEU A 469 20.98 -8.27 26.16
CA LEU A 469 21.01 -7.03 25.35
C LEU A 469 19.86 -6.06 25.62
N VAL A 470 19.04 -6.26 26.66
CA VAL A 470 18.03 -5.26 27.03
C VAL A 470 18.74 -4.08 27.68
N THR A 471 18.87 -2.97 26.96
CA THR A 471 19.44 -1.73 27.51
C THR A 471 18.36 -0.95 28.25
N LYS A 472 18.73 -0.37 29.40
CA LYS A 472 17.86 0.53 30.16
C LYS A 472 17.45 1.71 29.27
N VAL A 473 16.15 1.94 29.11
CA VAL A 473 15.66 3.16 28.44
C VAL A 473 15.97 4.34 29.37
N ALA A 474 16.68 5.34 28.87
CA ALA A 474 17.10 6.52 29.62
C ALA A 474 15.92 7.32 30.18
#